data_AF-A0A0Q2RE99-F1
#
_entry.id   AF-A0A0Q2RE99-F1
#
_cell.length_a   1.000
_cell.length_b   1.000
_cell.length_c   1.000
_cell.angle_alpha   90.00
_cell.angle_beta   90.00
_cell.angle_gamma   90.00
#
_symmetry.space_group_name_H-M   'P 1'
#
loop_
_entity.id
_entity.type
_entity.pdbx_description
1 polymer ?
#
loop_
_entity_poly.entity_id
_entity_poly.type
_entity_poly.pdbx_seq_one_letter_code
_entity_poly.pdbx_strand_id
1 'polypeptide(L)'
;MPYGPAMVFGMGAVAILGFLLALFIAALFLWMGAKLIGIHDASIGKAMIAILGGGILAAIVGALVGVVLGPFGPVLGFLANIWVIKAVFNTDWLRAFLAWLLSGIIAILVMGILALLGLFTIGALAAL
;
A
#
# COMPACT_ATOMS: atom_id res chain seq x y z
N MET A 1 -32.25 -0.56 21.28
CA MET A 1 -31.84 0.38 20.23
C MET A 1 -31.96 -0.33 18.88
N PRO A 2 -32.82 0.14 17.95
CA PRO A 2 -33.22 -0.64 16.76
C PRO A 2 -32.13 -0.77 15.67
N TYR A 3 -30.89 -0.34 15.93
CA TYR A 3 -29.79 -0.31 14.97
C TYR A 3 -28.63 -1.28 15.30
N GLY A 4 -28.73 -2.06 16.39
CA GLY A 4 -27.60 -2.80 16.96
C GLY A 4 -26.84 -3.72 15.99
N PRO A 5 -27.51 -4.64 15.27
CA PRO A 5 -26.83 -5.52 14.31
C PRO A 5 -26.58 -4.84 12.96
N ALA A 6 -27.56 -4.10 12.43
CA ALA A 6 -27.47 -3.49 11.11
C ALA A 6 -26.38 -2.41 11.01
N MET A 7 -26.11 -1.67 12.08
CA MET A 7 -25.01 -0.71 12.15
C MET A 7 -23.65 -1.42 12.18
N VAL A 8 -23.52 -2.54 12.90
CA VAL A 8 -22.28 -3.34 12.94
C VAL A 8 -22.00 -3.99 11.58
N PHE A 9 -23.02 -4.53 10.91
CA PHE A 9 -22.89 -5.06 9.55
C PHE A 9 -22.56 -3.95 8.53
N GLY A 10 -23.19 -2.78 8.64
CA GLY A 10 -22.89 -1.62 7.81
C GLY A 10 -21.45 -1.13 7.97
N MET A 11 -20.97 -1.02 9.21
CA MET A 11 -19.58 -0.65 9.51
C MET A 11 -18.58 -1.68 8.99
N GLY A 12 -18.88 -2.98 9.11
CA GLY A 12 -18.04 -4.04 8.58
C GLY A 12 -17.89 -3.99 7.06
N ALA A 13 -19.00 -3.77 6.33
CA ALA A 13 -18.96 -3.63 4.88
C ALA A 13 -18.15 -2.42 4.41
N VAL A 14 -18.32 -1.26 5.07
CA VAL A 14 -17.54 -0.05 4.77
C VAL A 14 -16.06 -0.26 5.03
N ALA A 15 -15.68 -0.93 6.11
CA ALA A 15 -14.29 -1.22 6.42
C ALA A 15 -13.62 -2.11 5.36
N ILE A 16 -14.30 -3.17 4.92
CA ILE A 16 -13.78 -4.07 3.87
C ILE A 16 -13.63 -3.32 2.55
N LEU A 17 -14.64 -2.56 2.13
CA LEU A 17 -14.58 -1.77 0.90
C LEU A 17 -13.46 -0.72 0.96
N GLY A 18 -13.32 -0.03 2.10
CA GLY A 18 -12.23 0.91 2.33
C GLY A 18 -10.86 0.26 2.25
N PHE A 19 -10.70 -0.94 2.83
CA PHE A 19 -9.46 -1.72 2.74
C PHE A 19 -9.13 -2.15 1.31
N LEU A 20 -10.10 -2.68 0.57
CA LEU A 20 -9.92 -3.07 -0.84
C LEU A 20 -9.57 -1.86 -1.71
N LEU A 21 -10.21 -0.72 -1.48
CA LEU A 21 -9.89 0.53 -2.16
C LEU A 21 -8.47 1.01 -1.83
N ALA A 22 -8.06 0.95 -0.57
CA ALA A 22 -6.72 1.31 -0.15
C ALA A 22 -5.65 0.42 -0.80
N LEU A 23 -5.89 -0.89 -0.87
CA LEU A 23 -5.01 -1.83 -1.58
C LEU A 23 -4.91 -1.51 -3.08
N PHE A 24 -6.03 -1.18 -3.70
CA PHE A 24 -6.06 -0.79 -5.11
C PHE A 24 -5.27 0.50 -5.35
N ILE A 25 -5.45 1.53 -4.51
CA ILE A 25 -4.69 2.78 -4.58
C ILE A 25 -3.19 2.54 -4.37
N ALA A 26 -2.82 1.72 -3.39
CA ALA A 26 -1.43 1.36 -3.16
C ALA A 26 -0.82 0.64 -4.37
N ALA A 27 -1.57 -0.25 -5.01
CA ALA A 27 -1.15 -0.93 -6.23
C ALA A 27 -0.95 0.03 -7.40
N LEU A 28 -1.80 1.07 -7.53
CA LEU A 28 -1.62 2.11 -8.53
C LEU A 28 -0.30 2.86 -8.33
N PHE A 29 0.03 3.27 -7.11
CA PHE A 29 1.30 3.95 -6.84
C PHE A 29 2.51 3.07 -7.10
N LEU A 30 2.43 1.78 -6.74
CA LEU A 30 3.51 0.84 -7.03
C LEU A 30 3.69 0.62 -8.52
N TRP A 31 2.59 0.49 -9.26
CA TRP A 31 2.62 0.40 -10.72
C TRP A 31 3.24 1.64 -11.36
N MET A 32 2.87 2.83 -10.90
CA MET A 32 3.47 4.09 -11.36
C MET A 32 4.97 4.11 -11.06
N GLY A 33 5.38 3.84 -9.82
CA GLY A 33 6.79 3.79 -9.44
C GLY A 33 7.57 2.81 -10.31
N ALA A 34 7.04 1.61 -10.54
CA ALA A 34 7.64 0.61 -11.41
C ALA A 34 7.79 1.09 -12.87
N LYS A 35 6.79 1.77 -13.42
CA LYS A 35 6.86 2.36 -14.77
C LYS A 35 7.89 3.48 -14.87
N LEU A 36 7.97 4.37 -13.88
CA LEU A 36 8.94 5.46 -13.85
C LEU A 36 10.39 4.97 -13.79
N ILE A 37 10.64 3.82 -13.16
CA ILE A 37 11.98 3.19 -13.09
C ILE A 37 12.32 2.38 -14.34
N GLY A 38 11.37 2.23 -15.27
CA GLY A 38 11.59 1.48 -16.51
C GLY A 38 11.50 -0.04 -16.31
N ILE A 39 10.67 -0.51 -15.38
CA ILE A 39 10.33 -1.94 -15.30
C ILE A 39 9.34 -2.25 -16.43
N HIS A 40 9.84 -2.90 -17.49
CA HIS A 40 9.06 -3.20 -18.70
C HIS A 40 7.82 -4.06 -18.42
N ASP A 41 7.96 -5.03 -17.51
CA ASP A 41 6.92 -6.00 -17.16
C ASP A 41 5.92 -5.48 -16.10
N ALA A 42 5.92 -4.18 -15.83
CA ALA A 42 5.01 -3.56 -14.88
C ALA A 42 3.58 -3.49 -15.44
N SER A 43 2.66 -4.20 -14.79
CA SER A 43 1.21 -4.11 -15.01
C SER A 43 0.47 -3.87 -13.69
N ILE A 44 -0.75 -3.31 -13.76
CA ILE A 44 -1.58 -3.05 -12.58
C ILE A 44 -1.90 -4.36 -11.84
N GLY A 45 -2.21 -5.45 -12.57
CA GLY A 45 -2.47 -6.76 -11.95
C GLY A 45 -1.26 -7.29 -11.19
N LYS A 46 -0.06 -7.16 -11.75
CA LYS A 46 1.20 -7.49 -11.05
C LYS A 46 1.41 -6.60 -9.82
N ALA A 47 1.12 -5.31 -9.91
CA ALA A 47 1.22 -4.42 -8.75
C ALA A 47 0.24 -4.79 -7.63
N MET A 48 -1.00 -5.19 -7.97
CA MET A 48 -1.97 -5.67 -6.98
C MET A 48 -1.49 -6.94 -6.28
N ILE A 49 -0.98 -7.91 -7.04
CA ILE A 49 -0.41 -9.14 -6.49
C ILE A 49 0.82 -8.83 -5.63
N ALA A 50 1.66 -7.86 -6.04
CA ALA A 50 2.83 -7.46 -5.28
C ALA A 50 2.46 -6.77 -3.96
N ILE A 51 1.43 -5.90 -3.94
CA ILE A 51 0.97 -5.25 -2.70
C ILE A 51 0.30 -6.26 -1.77
N LEU A 52 -0.61 -7.09 -2.29
CA LEU A 52 -1.30 -8.12 -1.50
C LEU A 52 -0.32 -9.19 -1.01
N GLY A 53 0.40 -9.82 -1.93
CA GLY A 53 1.35 -10.88 -1.63
C GLY A 53 2.54 -10.36 -0.81
N GLY A 54 3.05 -9.17 -1.11
CA GLY A 54 4.14 -8.54 -0.37
C GLY A 54 3.71 -8.18 1.04
N GLY A 55 2.51 -7.61 1.22
CA GLY A 55 1.95 -7.30 2.53
C GLY A 55 1.70 -8.55 3.39
N ILE A 56 1.08 -9.58 2.81
CA ILE A 56 0.81 -10.85 3.51
C ILE A 56 2.12 -11.53 3.90
N LEU A 57 3.06 -11.68 2.96
CA LEU A 57 4.34 -12.33 3.24
C LEU A 57 5.16 -11.52 4.25
N ALA A 58 5.20 -10.20 4.14
CA ALA A 58 5.88 -9.34 5.10
C ALA A 58 5.30 -9.46 6.50
N ALA A 59 3.97 -9.55 6.64
CA ALA A 59 3.31 -9.74 7.92
C ALA A 59 3.64 -11.10 8.53
N ILE A 60 3.59 -12.18 7.73
CA ILE A 60 3.91 -13.54 8.19
C ILE A 60 5.39 -13.63 8.61
N VAL A 61 6.30 -13.22 7.72
CA VAL A 61 7.74 -13.26 8.00
C VAL A 61 8.07 -12.36 9.19
N GLY A 62 7.53 -11.14 9.21
CA GLY A 62 7.75 -10.19 10.30
C GLY A 62 7.25 -10.70 11.65
N ALA A 63 6.08 -11.35 11.69
CA ALA A 63 5.55 -11.94 12.91
C ALA A 63 6.37 -13.15 13.38
N LEU A 64 6.66 -14.10 12.49
CA LEU A 64 7.42 -15.31 12.83
C LEU A 64 8.84 -14.97 13.30
N VAL A 65 9.53 -14.11 12.55
CA VAL A 65 10.88 -13.67 12.91
C VAL A 65 10.83 -12.78 14.14
N GLY A 66 9.83 -11.90 14.28
CA GLY A 66 9.69 -11.02 15.44
C GLY A 66 9.51 -11.80 16.74
N VAL A 67 8.81 -12.94 16.70
CA VAL A 67 8.64 -13.83 17.86
C VAL A 67 9.96 -14.47 18.27
N VAL A 68 10.84 -14.82 17.32
CA VAL A 68 12.09 -15.56 17.59
C VAL A 68 13.31 -14.65 17.80
N LEU A 69 13.45 -13.63 16.96
CA LEU A 69 14.62 -12.77 16.81
C LEU A 69 14.33 -11.31 17.17
N GLY A 70 13.17 -11.01 17.75
CA GLY A 70 12.78 -9.70 18.28
C GLY A 70 12.93 -8.57 17.25
N PRO A 71 13.93 -7.67 17.41
CA PRO A 71 14.10 -6.49 16.56
C PRO A 71 14.36 -6.79 15.07
N PHE A 72 14.78 -8.00 14.70
CA PHE A 72 15.01 -8.35 13.30
C PHE A 72 13.74 -8.65 12.50
N GLY A 73 12.59 -8.82 13.19
CA GLY A 73 11.29 -9.13 12.55
C GLY A 73 10.89 -8.13 11.45
N PRO A 74 10.77 -6.83 11.76
CA PRO A 74 10.40 -5.82 10.76
C PRO A 74 11.35 -5.75 9.56
N VAL A 75 12.65 -5.94 9.79
CA VAL A 75 13.67 -5.90 8.73
C VAL A 75 13.49 -7.06 7.77
N LEU A 76 13.31 -8.29 8.27
CA LEU A 76 13.07 -9.45 7.41
C LEU A 76 11.69 -9.39 6.74
N GLY A 77 10.68 -8.84 7.41
CA GLY A 77 9.39 -8.55 6.79
C GLY A 77 9.50 -7.57 5.61
N PHE A 78 10.29 -6.51 5.77
CA PHE A 78 10.57 -5.56 4.68
C PHE A 78 11.31 -6.22 3.51
N LEU A 79 12.35 -7.01 3.78
CA LEU A 79 13.08 -7.74 2.75
C LEU A 79 12.18 -8.75 2.00
N ALA A 80 11.28 -9.42 2.71
CA ALA A 80 10.30 -10.30 2.12
C ALA A 80 9.34 -9.53 1.19
N ASN A 81 8.92 -8.33 1.56
CA ASN A 81 8.11 -7.46 0.69
C ASN A 81 8.85 -7.14 -0.61
N ILE A 82 10.09 -6.63 -0.52
CA ILE A 82 10.91 -6.32 -1.70
C ILE A 82 11.15 -7.56 -2.57
N TRP A 83 11.33 -8.72 -1.95
CA TRP A 83 11.47 -9.99 -2.66
C TRP A 83 10.21 -10.35 -3.46
N VAL A 84 9.00 -10.13 -2.91
CA VAL A 84 7.75 -10.35 -3.66
C VAL A 84 7.66 -9.40 -4.84
N ILE A 85 7.95 -8.11 -4.65
CA ILE A 85 7.96 -7.12 -5.74
C ILE A 85 8.93 -7.59 -6.84
N LYS A 86 10.13 -8.01 -6.47
CA LYS A 86 11.14 -8.57 -7.37
C LYS A 86 10.61 -9.78 -8.15
N ALA A 87 10.00 -10.73 -7.45
CA ALA A 87 9.48 -11.97 -8.04
C ALA A 87 8.30 -11.71 -8.99
N VAL A 88 7.38 -10.81 -8.61
CA VAL A 88 6.16 -10.52 -9.36
C VAL A 88 6.44 -9.66 -10.61
N PHE A 89 7.35 -8.68 -10.49
CA PHE A 89 7.74 -7.83 -11.61
C PHE A 89 8.92 -8.37 -12.43
N ASN A 90 9.45 -9.54 -12.08
CA ASN A 90 10.59 -10.17 -12.73
C ASN A 90 11.75 -9.19 -12.97
N THR A 91 12.22 -8.56 -11.88
CA THR A 91 13.18 -7.46 -11.95
C THR A 91 14.36 -7.65 -10.98
N ASP A 92 15.31 -6.71 -11.00
CA ASP A 92 16.48 -6.71 -10.12
C ASP A 92 16.12 -6.19 -8.72
N TRP A 93 16.91 -6.56 -7.72
CA TRP A 93 16.75 -6.08 -6.34
C TRP A 93 16.76 -4.55 -6.24
N LEU A 94 17.68 -3.90 -6.95
CA LEU A 94 17.77 -2.44 -6.97
C LEU A 94 16.51 -1.81 -7.57
N ARG A 95 16.01 -2.35 -8.69
CA ARG A 95 14.81 -1.83 -9.35
C ARG A 95 13.56 -2.06 -8.50
N ALA A 96 13.43 -3.21 -7.84
CA ALA A 96 12.34 -3.51 -6.92
C ALA A 96 12.35 -2.57 -5.70
N PHE A 97 13.53 -2.34 -5.11
CA PHE A 97 13.69 -1.39 -4.01
C PHE A 97 13.36 0.05 -4.44
N LEU A 98 13.88 0.48 -5.59
CA LEU A 98 13.57 1.80 -6.14
C LEU A 98 12.07 1.93 -6.43
N ALA A 99 11.40 0.89 -6.93
CA ALA A 99 9.97 0.93 -7.24
C ALA A 99 9.12 1.08 -5.98
N TRP A 100 9.48 0.37 -4.92
CA TRP A 100 8.87 0.54 -3.61
C TRP A 100 9.13 1.96 -3.06
N LEU A 101 10.36 2.45 -3.13
CA LEU A 101 10.73 3.78 -2.64
C LEU A 101 9.98 4.89 -3.40
N LEU A 102 9.98 4.81 -4.73
CA LEU A 102 9.32 5.78 -5.60
C LEU A 102 7.80 5.72 -5.43
N SER A 103 7.23 4.54 -5.25
CA SER A 103 5.81 4.39 -4.86
C SER A 103 5.51 5.15 -3.57
N GLY A 104 6.38 5.05 -2.55
CA GLY A 104 6.23 5.79 -1.30
C GLY A 104 6.29 7.31 -1.50
N ILE A 105 7.22 7.78 -2.33
CA ILE A 105 7.35 9.21 -2.68
C ILE A 105 6.08 9.69 -3.41
N ILE A 106 5.61 8.94 -4.40
CA ILE A 106 4.37 9.28 -5.14
C ILE A 106 3.18 9.33 -4.18
N ALA A 107 3.05 8.35 -3.29
CA ALA A 107 1.98 8.31 -2.30
C ALA A 107 2.02 9.55 -1.38
N ILE A 108 3.19 9.92 -0.87
CA ILE A 108 3.36 11.11 -0.01
C ILE A 108 3.00 12.39 -0.78
N LEU A 109 3.46 12.53 -2.03
CA LEU A 109 3.15 13.69 -2.86
C LEU A 109 1.66 13.81 -3.15
N VAL A 110 1.02 12.72 -3.56
CA VAL A 110 -0.41 12.69 -3.87
C VAL A 110 -1.23 13.00 -2.62
N MET A 111 -0.93 12.35 -1.49
CA MET A 111 -1.62 12.61 -0.22
C MET A 111 -1.39 14.03 0.28
N GLY A 112 -0.18 14.58 0.11
CA GLY A 112 0.14 15.96 0.46
C GLY A 112 -0.67 16.97 -0.37
N ILE A 113 -0.76 16.75 -1.68
CA ILE A 113 -1.59 17.59 -2.57
C ILE A 113 -3.07 17.50 -2.19
N LEU A 114 -3.58 16.28 -1.98
CA LEU A 114 -4.97 16.08 -1.57
C LEU A 114 -5.29 16.74 -0.22
N ALA A 115 -4.36 16.67 0.74
CA ALA A 115 -4.51 17.34 2.03
C ALA A 115 -4.55 18.87 1.86
N LEU A 116 -3.65 19.44 1.07
CA LEU A 116 -3.64 20.87 0.76
C LEU A 116 -4.92 21.32 0.06
N LEU A 117 -5.39 20.56 -0.93
CA LEU A 117 -6.65 20.84 -1.64
C LEU A 117 -7.86 20.68 -0.73
N GLY A 118 -7.86 19.70 0.18
CA GLY A 118 -8.91 19.52 1.19
C GLY A 118 -8.96 20.67 2.19
N LEU A 119 -7.81 21.16 2.64
CA LEU A 119 -7.70 22.40 3.42
C LEU A 119 -8.24 23.61 2.63
N PHE A 120 -7.96 23.66 1.33
CA PHE A 120 -8.42 24.73 0.45
C PHE A 120 -9.94 24.70 0.22
N THR A 121 -10.54 23.52 0.07
CA THR A 121 -11.99 23.37 -0.15
C THR A 121 -12.80 23.56 1.13
N ILE A 122 -12.33 23.03 2.27
CA ILE A 122 -12.96 23.28 3.59
C ILE A 122 -12.82 24.76 3.96
N GLY A 123 -11.67 25.38 3.69
CA GLY A 123 -11.44 26.81 3.90
C GLY A 123 -12.29 27.71 2.99
N ALA A 124 -12.47 27.34 1.71
CA ALA A 124 -13.33 28.07 0.78
C ALA A 124 -14.83 27.94 1.10
N LEU A 125 -15.29 26.78 1.60
CA LEU A 125 -16.65 26.58 2.06
C LEU A 125 -16.95 27.30 3.39
N ALA A 126 -15.96 27.45 4.27
CA ALA A 126 -16.10 28.20 5.53
C ALA A 126 -16.11 29.73 5.35
N ALA A 127 -15.77 30.22 4.15
CA ALA A 127 -15.74 31.64 3.80
C ALA A 127 -16.99 32.11 3.00
N LEU A 128 -17.92 31.19 2.71
CA LEU A 128 -19.25 31.45 2.12
C LEU A 128 -20.33 31.41 3.21
#